data_AF-A0A924NPF3-F1
#
_entry.id   AF-A0A924NPF3-F1
#
_cell.length_a   1.000
_cell.length_b   1.000
_cell.length_c   1.000
_cell.angle_alpha   90.00
_cell.angle_beta   90.00
_cell.angle_gamma   90.00
#
_symmetry.space_group_name_H-M   'P 1'
#
loop_
_entity.id
_entity.type
_entity.pdbx_description
1 polymer ?
#
loop_
_entity_poly.entity_id
_entity_poly.type
_entity_poly.pdbx_seq_one_letter_code
_entity_poly.pdbx_strand_id
1 'polypeptide(L)'
;MAGHPGLDVRRLDELEATQETTVLGIEAGTYYELAHDHGAGETYDAWAQDVRWQPYKNVLAQVEDAVDGAPPAARTTQLAERLLLIGQHETAWQDLEAGGGRAPAPWACATAAHAREALPVLAVGRWARAGGCDPVGLLLDVDEDGHDEVLLADRTSWCLISPRAGGRVTLLGVREDDQARVVVGNPLDHWNFQTEPHLFMHTPAAHPGAFAAHGAEDEPWTVTLPEADEELARVVLTRPGARRTLALVGGRLLLCWDGQGPVGIESHLSPDHLAAVENGRADVRVDQGPGWARIQAGLRSSWCGWDREASATTARCTLASHGMPVAVQGAGHLDLVIGTGGLPRRVDAELARLRERLHAAALLGPVTDGAR
;
A
#
# COMPACT_ATOMS: atom_id res chain seq x y z
N MET A 1 -46.38 -12.94 -19.94
CA MET A 1 -46.81 -13.95 -18.94
C MET A 1 -47.89 -13.29 -18.11
N ALA A 2 -49.12 -13.80 -18.14
CA ALA A 2 -50.17 -13.31 -17.24
C ALA A 2 -49.88 -13.86 -15.84
N GLY A 3 -49.72 -12.98 -14.85
CA GLY A 3 -49.47 -13.36 -13.45
C GLY A 3 -50.63 -14.16 -12.86
N HIS A 4 -50.36 -14.93 -11.81
CA HIS A 4 -51.40 -15.68 -11.11
C HIS A 4 -52.41 -14.71 -10.48
N PRO A 5 -53.73 -14.91 -10.64
CA PRO A 5 -54.75 -13.91 -10.24
C PRO A 5 -54.83 -13.65 -8.72
N GLY A 6 -54.18 -14.48 -7.91
CA GLY A 6 -54.07 -14.30 -6.46
C GLY A 6 -52.70 -13.80 -5.97
N LEU A 7 -51.79 -13.43 -6.87
CA LEU A 7 -50.46 -12.92 -6.50
C LEU A 7 -50.27 -11.52 -7.09
N ASP A 8 -50.10 -10.53 -6.22
CA ASP A 8 -49.70 -9.18 -6.57
C ASP A 8 -48.20 -9.05 -6.31
N VAL A 9 -47.41 -8.88 -7.39
CA VAL A 9 -45.95 -8.76 -7.31
C VAL A 9 -45.60 -7.29 -7.36
N ARG A 10 -45.03 -6.78 -6.27
CA ARG A 10 -44.57 -5.39 -6.15
C ARG A 10 -43.15 -5.33 -5.61
N ARG A 11 -42.46 -4.25 -5.90
CA ARG A 11 -41.19 -3.94 -5.25
C ARG A 11 -41.43 -3.33 -3.86
N LEU A 12 -40.45 -3.46 -2.98
CA LEU A 12 -40.56 -2.93 -1.61
C LEU A 12 -40.74 -1.40 -1.59
N ASP A 13 -40.14 -0.68 -2.53
CA ASP A 13 -40.27 0.78 -2.69
C ASP A 13 -41.63 1.22 -3.27
N GLU A 14 -42.46 0.28 -3.72
CA GLU A 14 -43.83 0.53 -4.19
C GLU A 14 -44.87 0.26 -3.08
N LEU A 15 -44.43 -0.21 -1.90
CA LEU A 15 -45.28 -0.45 -0.74
C LEU A 15 -45.27 0.76 0.18
N GLU A 16 -46.43 1.40 0.34
CA GLU A 16 -46.60 2.49 1.29
C GLU A 16 -47.20 1.98 2.61
N ALA A 17 -46.75 2.55 3.72
CA ALA A 17 -47.37 2.33 5.01
C ALA A 17 -48.84 2.81 4.95
N THR A 18 -49.76 1.94 5.36
CA THR A 18 -51.19 2.24 5.40
C THR A 18 -51.62 2.55 6.83
N GLN A 19 -52.90 2.88 7.02
CA GLN A 19 -53.49 3.03 8.35
C GLN A 19 -53.48 1.73 9.18
N GLU A 20 -53.24 0.58 8.55
CA GLU A 20 -53.12 -0.73 9.20
C GLU A 20 -51.67 -1.10 9.54
N THR A 21 -50.69 -0.33 9.04
CA THR A 21 -49.27 -0.55 9.34
C THR A 21 -49.00 -0.25 10.81
N THR A 22 -48.51 -1.26 11.52
CA THR A 22 -48.16 -1.15 12.94
C THR A 22 -46.67 -0.88 13.09
N VAL A 23 -46.32 0.05 13.97
CA VAL A 23 -44.92 0.30 14.36
C VAL A 23 -44.54 -0.69 15.45
N LEU A 24 -43.48 -1.46 15.20
CA LEU A 24 -42.91 -2.41 16.15
C LEU A 24 -41.49 -2.00 16.50
N GLY A 25 -41.13 -2.10 17.78
CA GLY A 25 -39.74 -2.03 18.22
C GLY A 25 -39.06 -3.36 17.92
N ILE A 26 -38.00 -3.34 17.12
CA ILE A 26 -37.21 -4.51 16.79
C ILE A 26 -35.96 -4.50 17.66
N GLU A 27 -35.72 -5.57 18.40
CA GLU A 27 -34.48 -5.76 19.17
C GLU A 27 -33.32 -6.07 18.23
N ALA A 28 -32.08 -5.85 18.71
CA ALA A 28 -30.90 -6.28 17.96
C ALA A 28 -30.93 -7.80 17.80
N GLY A 29 -30.76 -8.27 16.56
CA GLY A 29 -30.91 -9.67 16.22
C GLY A 29 -30.33 -9.98 14.85
N THR A 30 -30.22 -11.26 14.52
CA THR A 30 -29.86 -11.73 13.19
C THR A 30 -30.89 -12.74 12.69
N TYR A 31 -30.71 -13.25 11.46
CA TYR A 31 -31.57 -14.30 10.96
C TYR A 31 -31.30 -15.62 11.70
N TYR A 32 -32.37 -16.42 11.86
CA TYR A 32 -32.42 -17.61 12.71
C TYR A 32 -31.23 -18.57 12.49
N GLU A 33 -30.89 -18.84 11.23
CA GLU A 33 -29.82 -19.75 10.86
C GLU A 33 -28.45 -19.23 11.31
N LEU A 34 -28.21 -17.91 11.30
CA LEU A 34 -26.95 -17.35 11.78
C LEU A 34 -26.83 -17.45 13.30
N ALA A 35 -27.92 -17.09 14.00
CA ALA A 35 -27.96 -17.12 15.45
C ALA A 35 -27.77 -18.54 16.01
N HIS A 36 -28.46 -19.52 15.43
CA HIS A 36 -28.54 -20.87 15.97
C HIS A 36 -27.70 -21.89 15.20
N ASP A 37 -27.87 -22.01 13.89
CA ASP A 37 -27.21 -23.07 13.11
C ASP A 37 -25.73 -22.75 12.87
N HIS A 38 -25.41 -21.46 12.72
CA HIS A 38 -24.04 -20.99 12.52
C HIS A 38 -23.34 -20.60 13.84
N GLY A 39 -24.10 -20.52 14.93
CA GLY A 39 -23.57 -20.29 16.27
C GLY A 39 -23.02 -18.88 16.50
N ALA A 40 -23.48 -17.86 15.76
CA ALA A 40 -23.13 -16.47 16.03
C ALA A 40 -23.78 -15.94 17.31
N GLY A 41 -24.92 -16.54 17.70
CA GLY A 41 -25.84 -15.96 18.68
C GLY A 41 -26.66 -14.82 18.09
N GLU A 42 -27.73 -14.43 18.78
CA GLU A 42 -28.63 -13.36 18.35
C GLU A 42 -27.91 -12.01 18.14
N THR A 43 -26.83 -11.79 18.90
CA THR A 43 -26.08 -10.53 18.95
C THR A 43 -24.71 -10.61 18.28
N TYR A 44 -24.35 -11.71 17.61
CA TYR A 44 -23.01 -12.01 17.06
C TYR A 44 -21.89 -12.18 18.11
N ASP A 45 -22.19 -12.07 19.40
CA ASP A 45 -21.18 -12.10 20.46
C ASP A 45 -20.34 -13.38 20.47
N ALA A 46 -20.93 -14.53 20.12
CA ALA A 46 -20.19 -15.79 20.11
C ALA A 46 -19.06 -15.79 19.07
N TRP A 47 -19.27 -15.12 17.93
CA TRP A 47 -18.24 -14.94 16.91
C TRP A 47 -17.26 -13.82 17.28
N ALA A 48 -17.78 -12.69 17.76
CA ALA A 48 -16.98 -11.53 18.14
C ALA A 48 -16.03 -11.77 19.33
N GLN A 49 -16.29 -12.81 20.12
CA GLN A 49 -15.47 -13.25 21.26
C GLN A 49 -14.71 -14.55 20.97
N ASP A 50 -14.72 -15.06 19.74
CA ASP A 50 -13.91 -16.21 19.36
C ASP A 50 -12.42 -15.86 19.55
N VAL A 51 -11.70 -16.68 20.32
CA VAL A 51 -10.27 -16.49 20.59
C VAL A 51 -9.43 -16.47 19.31
N ARG A 52 -9.87 -17.17 18.26
CA ARG A 52 -9.22 -17.20 16.94
C ARG A 52 -9.40 -15.89 16.18
N TRP A 53 -10.48 -15.14 16.46
CA TRP A 53 -10.74 -13.82 15.90
C TRP A 53 -10.02 -12.69 16.65
N GLN A 54 -9.69 -12.91 17.93
CA GLN A 54 -9.13 -11.88 18.81
C GLN A 54 -7.92 -11.11 18.25
N PRO A 55 -6.94 -11.73 17.55
CA PRO A 55 -5.82 -10.99 16.96
C PRO A 55 -6.27 -9.93 15.96
N TYR A 56 -7.25 -10.23 15.10
CA TYR A 56 -7.77 -9.32 14.09
C TYR A 56 -8.64 -8.22 14.71
N LYS A 57 -9.42 -8.56 15.74
CA LYS A 57 -10.16 -7.60 16.55
C LYS A 57 -9.24 -6.56 17.18
N ASN A 58 -8.08 -6.99 17.69
CA ASN A 58 -7.09 -6.09 18.28
C ASN A 58 -6.50 -5.13 17.23
N VAL A 59 -6.19 -5.64 16.03
CA VAL A 59 -5.72 -4.80 14.91
C VAL A 59 -6.76 -3.75 14.54
N LEU A 60 -8.03 -4.15 14.39
CA LEU A 60 -9.11 -3.22 14.04
C LEU A 60 -9.29 -2.14 15.10
N ALA A 61 -9.32 -2.51 16.39
CA ALA A 61 -9.45 -1.55 17.48
C ALA A 61 -8.28 -0.55 17.53
N GLN A 62 -7.06 -1.04 17.34
CA GLN A 62 -5.87 -0.19 17.29
C GLN A 62 -5.91 0.81 16.13
N VAL A 63 -6.32 0.36 14.94
CA VAL A 63 -6.44 1.21 13.76
C VAL A 63 -7.57 2.22 13.93
N GLU A 64 -8.70 1.80 14.49
CA GLU A 64 -9.84 2.66 14.82
C GLU A 64 -9.42 3.78 15.78
N ASP A 65 -8.76 3.46 16.88
CA ASP A 65 -8.20 4.45 17.82
C ASP A 65 -7.24 5.43 17.13
N ALA A 66 -6.40 4.93 16.22
CA ALA A 66 -5.44 5.76 15.48
C ALA A 66 -6.13 6.70 14.46
N VAL A 67 -7.20 6.24 13.81
CA VAL A 67 -8.01 7.04 12.88
C VAL A 67 -8.80 8.11 13.65
N ASP A 68 -9.46 7.74 14.74
CA ASP A 68 -10.23 8.65 15.59
C ASP A 68 -9.34 9.73 16.24
N GLY A 69 -8.09 9.39 16.55
CA GLY A 69 -7.09 10.33 17.06
C GLY A 69 -6.51 11.29 16.01
N ALA A 70 -6.77 11.07 14.72
CA ALA A 70 -6.22 11.87 13.63
C ALA A 70 -7.16 13.00 13.19
N PRO A 71 -6.65 14.09 12.57
CA PRO A 71 -7.51 15.17 12.09
C PRO A 71 -8.44 14.67 10.96
N PRO A 72 -9.78 14.72 11.09
CA PRO A 72 -10.71 14.06 10.16
C PRO A 72 -10.70 14.68 8.75
N ALA A 73 -10.42 15.99 8.66
CA ALA A 73 -10.32 16.68 7.37
C ALA A 73 -9.00 16.40 6.63
N ALA A 74 -8.01 15.75 7.26
CA ALA A 74 -6.74 15.49 6.62
C ALA A 74 -6.85 14.35 5.59
N ARG A 75 -6.16 14.50 4.45
CA ARG A 75 -6.25 13.55 3.33
C ARG A 75 -5.83 12.14 3.71
N THR A 76 -4.76 12.03 4.49
CA THR A 76 -4.27 10.74 4.99
C THR A 76 -5.25 10.09 5.96
N THR A 77 -5.97 10.88 6.77
CA THR A 77 -7.01 10.35 7.66
C THR A 77 -8.17 9.81 6.86
N GLN A 78 -8.64 10.54 5.84
CA GLN A 78 -9.69 10.04 4.95
C GLN A 78 -9.27 8.73 4.28
N LEU A 79 -8.04 8.63 3.75
CA LEU A 79 -7.56 7.37 3.17
C LEU A 79 -7.49 6.24 4.21
N ALA A 80 -7.03 6.53 5.43
CA ALA A 80 -7.01 5.59 6.54
C ALA A 80 -8.41 5.14 7.01
N GLU A 81 -9.41 6.02 6.96
CA GLU A 81 -10.81 5.64 7.21
C GLU A 81 -11.31 4.65 6.16
N ARG A 82 -10.99 4.84 4.88
CA ARG A 82 -11.42 3.88 3.82
C ARG A 82 -10.76 2.51 4.02
N LEU A 83 -9.51 2.50 4.45
CA LEU A 83 -8.79 1.29 4.85
C LEU A 83 -9.48 0.56 6.00
N LEU A 84 -9.81 1.27 7.06
CA LEU A 84 -10.53 0.72 8.20
C LEU A 84 -11.89 0.17 7.79
N LEU A 85 -12.66 0.91 6.98
CA LEU A 85 -13.96 0.48 6.49
C LEU A 85 -13.89 -0.81 5.66
N ILE A 86 -12.85 -0.97 4.81
CA ILE A 86 -12.63 -2.24 4.09
C ILE A 86 -12.29 -3.36 5.08
N GLY A 87 -11.43 -3.10 6.06
CA GLY A 87 -11.05 -4.09 7.07
C GLY A 87 -12.19 -4.55 7.97
N GLN A 88 -13.26 -3.76 8.06
CA GLN A 88 -14.48 -4.06 8.83
C GLN A 88 -15.63 -4.62 7.99
N HIS A 89 -15.41 -4.91 6.70
CA HIS A 89 -16.43 -5.54 5.84
C HIS A 89 -16.67 -6.98 6.32
N GLU A 90 -17.70 -7.16 7.17
CA GLU A 90 -18.12 -8.42 7.80
C GLU A 90 -17.18 -8.98 8.90
N THR A 91 -17.00 -8.18 9.96
CA THR A 91 -16.19 -8.55 11.12
C THR A 91 -16.60 -9.89 11.76
N ALA A 92 -15.61 -10.74 12.01
CA ALA A 92 -15.75 -12.04 12.69
C ALA A 92 -16.61 -13.09 11.97
N TRP A 93 -16.87 -12.94 10.66
CA TRP A 93 -17.59 -13.96 9.90
C TRP A 93 -16.90 -15.32 10.03
N GLN A 94 -17.68 -16.41 10.17
CA GLN A 94 -17.13 -17.77 10.25
C GLN A 94 -17.62 -18.70 9.14
N ASP A 95 -16.66 -19.30 8.43
CA ASP A 95 -16.91 -20.31 7.41
C ASP A 95 -16.93 -21.72 8.00
N LEU A 96 -17.58 -22.64 7.28
CA LEU A 96 -17.59 -24.07 7.62
C LEU A 96 -16.21 -24.69 7.36
N GLU A 97 -15.69 -25.40 8.35
CA GLU A 97 -14.43 -26.12 8.21
C GLU A 97 -14.62 -27.55 7.68
N ALA A 98 -13.59 -28.07 7.01
CA ALA A 98 -13.55 -29.48 6.60
C ALA A 98 -13.57 -30.39 7.84
N GLY A 99 -14.56 -31.28 7.93
CA GLY A 99 -14.77 -32.13 9.11
C GLY A 99 -15.89 -31.64 10.04
N GLY A 100 -16.53 -30.51 9.72
CA GLY A 100 -17.59 -29.91 10.52
C GLY A 100 -17.05 -28.86 11.50
N GLY A 101 -17.94 -28.02 12.02
CA GLY A 101 -17.56 -26.86 12.82
C GLY A 101 -17.32 -25.61 11.97
N ARG A 102 -16.97 -24.51 12.64
CA ARG A 102 -16.78 -23.19 12.03
C ARG A 102 -15.54 -22.50 12.58
N ALA A 103 -14.92 -21.66 11.75
CA ALA A 103 -13.78 -20.83 12.11
C ALA A 103 -13.86 -19.46 11.41
N PRO A 104 -13.19 -18.43 11.96
CA PRO A 104 -13.06 -17.15 11.27
C PRO A 104 -12.67 -17.33 9.82
N ALA A 105 -13.47 -16.75 8.93
CA ALA A 105 -13.28 -16.92 7.51
C ALA A 105 -11.94 -16.31 7.07
N PRO A 106 -11.17 -16.99 6.20
CA PRO A 106 -9.85 -16.52 5.79
C PRO A 106 -9.87 -15.11 5.18
N TRP A 107 -10.93 -14.76 4.46
CA TRP A 107 -11.08 -13.41 3.90
C TRP A 107 -11.36 -12.34 4.95
N ALA A 108 -12.13 -12.65 6.00
CA ALA A 108 -12.42 -11.71 7.09
C ALA A 108 -11.16 -11.45 7.92
N CYS A 109 -10.36 -12.50 8.13
CA CYS A 109 -9.04 -12.41 8.74
C CYS A 109 -8.09 -11.54 7.91
N ALA A 110 -8.04 -11.78 6.59
CA ALA A 110 -7.18 -11.03 5.66
C ALA A 110 -7.54 -9.54 5.64
N THR A 111 -8.81 -9.19 5.41
CA THR A 111 -9.23 -7.78 5.35
C THR A 111 -8.97 -7.05 6.66
N ALA A 112 -9.27 -7.67 7.80
CA ALA A 112 -9.00 -7.08 9.11
C ALA A 112 -7.51 -6.92 9.40
N ALA A 113 -6.66 -7.89 9.00
CA ALA A 113 -5.22 -7.75 9.11
C ALA A 113 -4.68 -6.59 8.26
N HIS A 114 -5.20 -6.42 7.05
CA HIS A 114 -4.79 -5.36 6.13
C HIS A 114 -5.29 -3.96 6.51
N ALA A 115 -6.22 -3.83 7.46
CA ALA A 115 -6.56 -2.52 8.04
C ALA A 115 -5.32 -1.81 8.62
N ARG A 116 -4.32 -2.59 9.05
CA ARG A 116 -3.03 -2.11 9.56
C ARG A 116 -2.29 -1.16 8.61
N GLU A 117 -2.49 -1.29 7.30
CA GLU A 117 -1.89 -0.39 6.28
C GLU A 117 -2.31 1.09 6.49
N ALA A 118 -3.37 1.34 7.26
CA ALA A 118 -3.75 2.68 7.69
C ALA A 118 -2.69 3.37 8.57
N LEU A 119 -1.93 2.62 9.37
CA LEU A 119 -0.96 3.18 10.31
C LEU A 119 0.20 3.90 9.59
N PRO A 120 0.85 3.29 8.58
CA PRO A 120 1.78 4.00 7.69
C PRO A 120 1.20 5.25 7.03
N VAL A 121 -0.04 5.18 6.54
CA VAL A 121 -0.71 6.32 5.89
C VAL A 121 -0.90 7.48 6.89
N LEU A 122 -1.35 7.19 8.10
CA LEU A 122 -1.50 8.17 9.18
C LEU A 122 -0.14 8.75 9.62
N ALA A 123 0.90 7.92 9.68
CA ALA A 123 2.26 8.35 10.02
C ALA A 123 2.77 9.42 9.04
N VAL A 124 2.62 9.21 7.74
CA VAL A 124 2.96 10.21 6.72
C VAL A 124 2.18 11.51 6.93
N GLY A 125 0.89 11.43 7.25
CA GLY A 125 0.08 12.61 7.55
C GLY A 125 0.61 13.40 8.76
N ARG A 126 1.02 12.70 9.83
CA ARG A 126 1.65 13.32 11.01
C ARG A 126 2.96 14.01 10.63
N TRP A 127 3.81 13.36 9.86
CA TRP A 127 5.10 13.94 9.44
C TRP A 127 4.94 15.16 8.53
N ALA A 128 3.93 15.16 7.66
CA ALA A 128 3.62 16.32 6.82
C ALA A 128 3.19 17.55 7.63
N ARG A 129 2.33 17.35 8.64
CA ARG A 129 1.93 18.43 9.56
C ARG A 129 3.08 18.93 10.42
N ALA A 130 4.06 18.07 10.72
CA ALA A 130 5.29 18.46 11.40
C ALA A 130 6.25 19.29 10.52
N GLY A 131 5.96 19.44 9.22
CA GLY A 131 6.71 20.29 8.31
C GLY A 131 7.81 19.59 7.50
N GLY A 132 7.87 18.25 7.54
CA GLY A 132 8.99 17.50 6.97
C GLY A 132 10.21 17.44 7.89
N CYS A 133 11.28 16.83 7.41
CA CYS A 133 12.55 16.77 8.11
C CYS A 133 13.71 16.95 7.14
N ASP A 134 14.90 17.27 7.64
CA ASP A 134 16.11 17.08 6.85
C ASP A 134 16.26 15.58 6.48
N PRO A 135 17.04 15.25 5.44
CA PRO A 135 17.14 13.87 4.99
C PRO A 135 17.49 12.94 6.15
N VAL A 136 16.74 11.85 6.28
CA VAL A 136 16.91 10.88 7.36
C VAL A 136 16.60 9.47 6.88
N GLY A 137 17.41 8.52 7.33
CA GLY A 137 17.17 7.09 7.20
C GLY A 137 16.99 6.47 8.59
N LEU A 138 15.92 5.70 8.81
CA LEU A 138 15.64 5.01 10.08
C LEU A 138 15.15 3.59 9.84
N LEU A 139 15.34 2.74 10.85
CA LEU A 139 14.64 1.46 10.99
C LEU A 139 13.56 1.64 12.06
N LEU A 140 12.31 1.36 11.71
CA LEU A 140 11.19 1.40 12.64
C LEU A 140 10.04 0.53 12.12
N ASP A 141 9.37 -0.15 13.05
CA ASP A 141 8.09 -0.80 12.83
C ASP A 141 6.98 0.26 12.75
N VAL A 142 6.57 0.62 11.53
CA VAL A 142 5.60 1.71 11.29
C VAL A 142 4.17 1.20 11.33
N ASP A 143 3.97 -0.06 10.94
CA ASP A 143 2.68 -0.69 10.85
C ASP A 143 2.35 -1.53 12.10
N GLU A 144 3.28 -1.64 13.05
CA GLU A 144 3.13 -2.37 14.31
C GLU A 144 2.87 -3.87 14.09
N ASP A 145 3.53 -4.46 13.08
CA ASP A 145 3.51 -5.90 12.81
C ASP A 145 4.63 -6.71 13.51
N GLY A 146 5.50 -6.02 14.24
CA GLY A 146 6.65 -6.58 14.96
C GLY A 146 7.95 -6.62 14.16
N HIS A 147 7.99 -6.03 12.96
CA HIS A 147 9.16 -5.98 12.09
C HIS A 147 9.50 -4.56 11.65
N ASP A 148 10.80 -4.25 11.60
CA ASP A 148 11.23 -2.92 11.16
C ASP A 148 11.12 -2.74 9.63
N GLU A 149 10.48 -1.66 9.21
CA GLU A 149 10.64 -1.06 7.89
C GLU A 149 11.86 -0.15 7.85
N VAL A 150 12.41 0.06 6.64
CA VAL A 150 13.28 1.20 6.39
C VAL A 150 12.43 2.40 6.03
N LEU A 151 12.54 3.47 6.81
CA LEU A 151 12.07 4.80 6.45
C LEU A 151 13.20 5.60 5.83
N LEU A 152 13.01 6.08 4.59
CA LEU A 152 13.78 7.19 4.03
C LEU A 152 12.86 8.40 3.95
N ALA A 153 13.28 9.53 4.52
CA ALA A 153 12.48 10.75 4.50
C ALA A 153 13.32 11.98 4.17
N ASP A 154 12.67 12.99 3.61
CA ASP A 154 13.20 14.34 3.40
C ASP A 154 12.11 15.39 3.67
N ARG A 155 12.38 16.66 3.31
CA ARG A 155 11.46 17.76 3.58
C ARG A 155 10.12 17.66 2.84
N THR A 156 10.06 16.80 1.83
CA THR A 156 8.99 16.72 0.85
C THR A 156 8.37 15.33 0.73
N SER A 157 9.04 14.28 1.18
CA SER A 157 8.60 12.91 0.93
C SER A 157 9.02 11.93 2.03
N TRP A 158 8.27 10.83 2.13
CA TRP A 158 8.53 9.70 3.02
C TRP A 158 8.34 8.39 2.28
N CYS A 159 9.34 7.52 2.34
CA CYS A 159 9.40 6.24 1.65
C CYS A 159 9.57 5.13 2.69
N LEU A 160 8.66 4.16 2.68
CA LEU A 160 8.76 2.95 3.49
C LEU A 160 9.12 1.77 2.60
N ILE A 161 10.09 0.98 3.06
CA ILE A 161 10.60 -0.20 2.37
C ILE A 161 10.50 -1.37 3.35
N SER A 162 9.88 -2.48 2.95
CA SER A 162 9.73 -3.67 3.81
C SER A 162 10.78 -4.74 3.46
N PRO A 163 11.91 -4.85 4.18
CA PRO A 163 13.01 -5.72 3.77
C PRO A 163 12.67 -7.19 3.77
N ARG A 164 11.81 -7.61 4.70
CA ARG A 164 11.31 -8.98 4.83
C ARG A 164 10.44 -9.39 3.65
N ALA A 165 9.71 -8.44 3.08
CA ALA A 165 8.78 -8.68 2.01
C ALA A 165 9.39 -8.12 0.70
N GLY A 166 10.38 -8.85 0.16
CA GLY A 166 10.99 -8.49 -1.12
C GLY A 166 11.80 -7.19 -1.13
N GLY A 167 11.94 -6.48 0.02
CA GLY A 167 12.48 -5.11 0.18
C GLY A 167 12.01 -4.12 -0.88
N ARG A 168 10.73 -4.24 -1.23
CA ARG A 168 10.04 -3.30 -2.09
C ARG A 168 9.56 -2.10 -1.28
N VAL A 169 9.30 -1.02 -1.99
CA VAL A 169 8.70 0.19 -1.43
C VAL A 169 7.21 -0.08 -1.23
N THR A 170 6.77 -0.08 0.02
CA THR A 170 5.38 -0.35 0.40
C THR A 170 4.55 0.92 0.45
N LEU A 171 5.20 2.07 0.70
CA LEU A 171 4.56 3.37 0.69
C LEU A 171 5.52 4.47 0.24
N LEU A 172 5.06 5.35 -0.65
CA LEU A 172 5.68 6.66 -0.92
C LEU A 172 4.64 7.75 -0.71
N GLY A 173 4.82 8.54 0.33
CA GLY A 173 4.06 9.75 0.63
C GLY A 173 4.80 10.99 0.16
N VAL A 174 4.07 11.98 -0.35
CA VAL A 174 4.63 13.29 -0.72
C VAL A 174 3.80 14.39 -0.06
N ARG A 175 4.50 15.36 0.48
CA ARG A 175 3.96 16.53 1.15
C ARG A 175 3.31 17.49 0.15
N GLU A 176 2.11 17.95 0.50
CA GLU A 176 1.41 19.07 -0.14
C GLU A 176 0.99 20.01 0.99
N ASP A 177 1.76 21.09 1.18
CA ASP A 177 1.59 22.04 2.29
C ASP A 177 1.66 21.37 3.68
N ASP A 178 0.56 21.31 4.42
CA ASP A 178 0.45 20.62 5.71
C ASP A 178 -0.18 19.22 5.60
N GLN A 179 -0.46 18.76 4.38
CA GLN A 179 -1.01 17.45 4.05
C GLN A 179 0.04 16.56 3.39
N ALA A 180 -0.32 15.30 3.22
CA ALA A 180 0.38 14.39 2.33
C ALA A 180 -0.60 13.64 1.44
N ARG A 181 -0.09 13.20 0.29
CA ARG A 181 -0.75 12.23 -0.58
C ARG A 181 0.16 11.03 -0.79
N VAL A 182 -0.46 9.86 -0.90
CA VAL A 182 0.23 8.60 -1.22
C VAL A 182 0.28 8.44 -2.74
N VAL A 183 1.46 8.10 -3.28
CA VAL A 183 1.71 7.91 -4.72
C VAL A 183 2.28 6.57 -5.10
N VAL A 184 2.87 5.87 -4.14
CA VAL A 184 3.18 4.44 -4.23
C VAL A 184 2.59 3.80 -2.99
N GLY A 185 2.02 2.62 -3.15
CA GLY A 185 1.44 1.82 -2.09
C GLY A 185 0.06 1.33 -2.46
N ASN A 186 -0.41 0.40 -1.64
CA ASN A 186 -1.70 -0.23 -1.83
C ASN A 186 -2.38 -0.56 -0.54
N PRO A 187 -3.03 0.45 -0.01
CA PRO A 187 -3.92 0.20 1.08
C PRO A 187 -5.07 -0.78 0.71
N LEU A 188 -5.56 -0.86 -0.55
CA LEU A 188 -6.94 -1.33 -0.79
C LEU A 188 -7.15 -2.49 -1.78
N ASP A 189 -6.12 -3.02 -2.45
CA ASP A 189 -6.27 -4.18 -3.35
C ASP A 189 -5.91 -5.53 -2.72
N HIS A 190 -6.08 -5.73 -1.42
CA HIS A 190 -5.84 -7.04 -0.84
C HIS A 190 -7.01 -7.99 -1.16
N TRP A 191 -6.84 -8.81 -2.20
CA TRP A 191 -7.89 -9.71 -2.74
C TRP A 191 -7.58 -11.21 -2.56
N ASN A 192 -6.56 -11.56 -1.77
CA ASN A 192 -6.26 -12.94 -1.39
C ASN A 192 -6.50 -13.17 0.11
N PHE A 193 -6.43 -14.43 0.55
CA PHE A 193 -6.59 -14.80 1.97
C PHE A 193 -5.28 -14.61 2.78
N GLN A 194 -4.38 -13.75 2.31
CA GLN A 194 -3.13 -13.48 2.99
C GLN A 194 -3.39 -12.54 4.18
N THR A 195 -2.71 -12.79 5.29
CA THR A 195 -2.87 -11.96 6.50
C THR A 195 -1.61 -11.16 6.82
N GLU A 196 -0.49 -11.57 6.24
CA GLU A 196 0.80 -10.93 6.37
C GLU A 196 0.81 -9.64 5.53
N PRO A 197 1.06 -8.48 6.17
CA PRO A 197 1.15 -7.22 5.45
C PRO A 197 2.33 -7.26 4.48
N HIS A 198 2.25 -6.41 3.47
CA HIS A 198 3.24 -6.25 2.42
C HIS A 198 3.44 -7.45 1.50
N LEU A 199 3.34 -8.74 1.86
CA LEU A 199 3.69 -9.86 0.96
C LEU A 199 3.03 -9.77 -0.44
N PHE A 200 3.74 -10.22 -1.48
CA PHE A 200 3.27 -10.15 -2.86
C PHE A 200 2.09 -11.11 -3.08
N MET A 201 0.98 -10.61 -3.63
CA MET A 201 -0.14 -11.48 -3.98
C MET A 201 0.17 -12.17 -5.30
N HIS A 202 0.40 -13.49 -5.27
CA HIS A 202 0.72 -14.25 -6.48
C HIS A 202 -0.50 -14.61 -7.33
N THR A 203 -1.69 -14.71 -6.72
CA THR A 203 -2.91 -15.19 -7.40
C THR A 203 -4.17 -14.50 -6.85
N PRO A 204 -4.82 -13.60 -7.64
CA PRO A 204 -4.27 -12.99 -8.85
C PRO A 204 -3.00 -12.19 -8.52
N ALA A 205 -2.11 -12.08 -9.51
CA ALA A 205 -0.88 -11.30 -9.33
C ALA A 205 -1.22 -9.83 -9.05
N ALA A 206 -0.88 -9.35 -7.86
CA ALA A 206 -1.04 -7.98 -7.45
C ALA A 206 0.01 -7.66 -6.37
N HIS A 207 0.77 -6.59 -6.57
CA HIS A 207 1.42 -5.91 -5.46
C HIS A 207 1.68 -4.45 -5.83
N PRO A 208 0.72 -3.59 -5.57
CA PRO A 208 0.89 -2.15 -5.63
C PRO A 208 1.81 -1.59 -4.53
N GLY A 209 3.10 -1.70 -4.82
CA GLY A 209 4.21 -0.95 -4.23
C GLY A 209 5.16 -0.54 -5.35
N ALA A 210 6.39 -0.17 -5.03
CA ALA A 210 7.41 0.08 -6.04
C ALA A 210 8.65 -0.80 -5.88
N PHE A 211 9.32 -1.01 -7.01
CA PHE A 211 10.55 -1.79 -7.12
C PHE A 211 10.42 -3.26 -6.68
N ALA A 212 9.28 -3.89 -6.98
CA ALA A 212 9.12 -5.33 -6.82
C ALA A 212 9.96 -6.06 -7.87
N ALA A 213 10.81 -7.00 -7.43
CA ALA A 213 11.65 -7.79 -8.32
C ALA A 213 10.97 -9.11 -8.69
N HIS A 214 10.71 -9.32 -9.98
CA HIS A 214 10.02 -10.49 -10.47
C HIS A 214 10.81 -11.79 -10.26
N GLY A 215 10.08 -12.85 -9.88
CA GLY A 215 10.63 -14.18 -9.56
C GLY A 215 11.31 -14.24 -8.18
N ALA A 216 11.27 -13.14 -7.43
CA ALA A 216 11.89 -13.02 -6.12
C ALA A 216 11.13 -11.98 -5.26
N GLU A 217 9.82 -11.92 -5.43
CA GLU A 217 8.92 -10.87 -4.93
C GLU A 217 8.79 -10.86 -3.41
N ASP A 218 8.99 -12.02 -2.76
CA ASP A 218 8.89 -12.20 -1.31
C ASP A 218 10.22 -12.53 -0.65
N GLU A 219 11.29 -12.70 -1.44
CA GLU A 219 12.59 -13.06 -0.88
C GLU A 219 13.09 -11.95 0.05
N PRO A 220 13.46 -12.25 1.30
CA PRO A 220 13.90 -11.24 2.25
C PRO A 220 15.27 -10.71 1.88
N TRP A 221 15.52 -9.47 2.28
CA TRP A 221 16.80 -8.79 2.07
C TRP A 221 17.47 -8.46 3.40
N THR A 222 18.79 -8.57 3.42
CA THR A 222 19.60 -8.03 4.52
C THR A 222 19.77 -6.52 4.30
N VAL A 223 19.65 -5.75 5.37
CA VAL A 223 19.66 -4.29 5.34
C VAL A 223 20.90 -3.75 6.03
N THR A 224 21.57 -2.79 5.40
CA THR A 224 22.55 -1.95 6.10
C THR A 224 21.84 -0.92 6.95
N LEU A 225 22.48 -0.41 8.01
CA LEU A 225 21.96 0.78 8.68
C LEU A 225 21.68 1.88 7.64
N PRO A 226 20.47 2.47 7.61
CA PRO A 226 20.18 3.58 6.73
C PRO A 226 21.08 4.77 7.06
N GLU A 227 21.49 5.50 6.03
CA GLU A 227 22.41 6.63 6.13
C GLU A 227 21.75 7.88 5.56
N ALA A 228 22.11 9.04 6.08
CA ALA A 228 21.68 10.32 5.51
C ALA A 228 22.77 11.38 5.64
N ASP A 229 22.77 12.31 4.69
CA ASP A 229 23.54 13.55 4.71
C ASP A 229 22.62 14.76 4.46
N GLU A 230 23.19 15.93 4.18
CA GLU A 230 22.40 17.15 3.93
C GLU A 230 21.57 17.09 2.63
N GLU A 231 21.90 16.20 1.70
CA GLU A 231 21.27 16.11 0.38
C GLU A 231 20.34 14.89 0.22
N LEU A 232 20.64 13.77 0.85
CA LEU A 232 19.92 12.51 0.63
C LEU A 232 19.85 11.60 1.85
N ALA A 233 18.84 10.74 1.84
CA ALA A 233 18.76 9.56 2.68
C ALA A 233 18.88 8.30 1.81
N ARG A 234 19.59 7.27 2.26
CA ARG A 234 19.78 6.03 1.52
C ARG A 234 19.80 4.79 2.39
N VAL A 235 19.59 3.65 1.75
CA VAL A 235 19.79 2.33 2.34
C VAL A 235 20.32 1.36 1.29
N VAL A 236 21.16 0.41 1.72
CA VAL A 236 21.62 -0.70 0.89
C VAL A 236 20.94 -1.98 1.36
N LEU A 237 20.34 -2.69 0.42
CA LEU A 237 19.76 -4.02 0.62
C LEU A 237 20.60 -5.02 -0.15
N THR A 238 20.97 -6.12 0.48
CA THR A 238 21.73 -7.21 -0.14
C THR A 238 21.07 -8.56 0.06
N ARG A 239 21.17 -9.42 -0.95
CA ARG A 239 20.92 -10.85 -0.88
C ARG A 239 21.92 -11.59 -1.78
N PRO A 240 22.02 -12.94 -1.73
CA PRO A 240 22.87 -13.67 -2.66
C PRO A 240 22.56 -13.32 -4.12
N GLY A 241 23.59 -12.89 -4.87
CA GLY A 241 23.47 -12.59 -6.30
C GLY A 241 22.83 -11.23 -6.66
N ALA A 242 22.40 -10.42 -5.67
CA ALA A 242 21.83 -9.10 -5.94
C ALA A 242 22.08 -8.10 -4.79
N ARG A 243 22.31 -6.85 -5.18
CA ARG A 243 22.39 -5.68 -4.34
C ARG A 243 21.46 -4.62 -4.91
N ARG A 244 20.78 -3.89 -4.04
CA ARG A 244 20.13 -2.66 -4.44
C ARG A 244 20.39 -1.57 -3.43
N THR A 245 20.47 -0.36 -3.95
CA THR A 245 20.61 0.86 -3.16
C THR A 245 19.41 1.72 -3.46
N LEU A 246 18.63 2.05 -2.44
CA LEU A 246 17.53 3.00 -2.56
C LEU A 246 17.96 4.32 -1.95
N ALA A 247 17.61 5.43 -2.60
CA ALA A 247 17.88 6.76 -2.09
C ALA A 247 16.72 7.72 -2.35
N LEU A 248 16.44 8.58 -1.37
CA LEU A 248 15.48 9.66 -1.49
C LEU A 248 16.24 10.99 -1.57
N VAL A 249 16.03 11.72 -2.67
CA VAL A 249 16.74 12.98 -2.98
C VAL A 249 15.74 14.03 -3.47
N GLY A 250 15.36 14.97 -2.63
CA GLY A 250 14.46 16.07 -3.01
C GLY A 250 13.13 15.57 -3.59
N GLY A 251 12.53 14.57 -2.94
CA GLY A 251 11.29 13.94 -3.36
C GLY A 251 11.42 13.10 -4.63
N ARG A 252 12.63 12.64 -4.97
CA ARG A 252 12.90 11.63 -6.02
C ARG A 252 13.42 10.37 -5.37
N LEU A 253 12.76 9.25 -5.64
CA LEU A 253 13.14 7.95 -5.12
C LEU A 253 13.92 7.20 -6.20
N LEU A 254 15.22 7.05 -6.00
CA LEU A 254 16.12 6.32 -6.87
C LEU A 254 16.23 4.86 -6.40
N LEU A 255 16.17 3.92 -7.33
CA LEU A 255 16.64 2.55 -7.19
C LEU A 255 17.88 2.39 -8.06
N CYS A 256 18.98 1.96 -7.45
CA CYS A 256 20.16 1.45 -8.14
C CYS A 256 20.24 -0.05 -7.87
N TRP A 257 20.09 -0.86 -8.92
CA TRP A 257 20.15 -2.32 -8.84
C TRP A 257 21.44 -2.83 -9.46
N ASP A 258 22.11 -3.77 -8.78
CA ASP A 258 23.26 -4.51 -9.27
C ASP A 258 23.03 -6.00 -8.97
N GLY A 259 22.89 -6.83 -10.00
CA GLY A 259 22.62 -8.25 -9.82
C GLY A 259 23.10 -9.13 -10.95
N GLN A 260 23.15 -10.43 -10.66
CA GLN A 260 23.54 -11.44 -11.64
C GLN A 260 22.35 -11.80 -12.55
N GLY A 261 22.48 -11.50 -13.84
CA GLY A 261 21.51 -11.90 -14.86
C GLY A 261 20.32 -10.96 -15.02
N PRO A 262 19.30 -11.38 -15.79
CA PRO A 262 18.12 -10.56 -16.08
C PRO A 262 17.22 -10.40 -14.85
N VAL A 263 16.65 -9.21 -14.69
CA VAL A 263 15.63 -8.91 -13.67
C VAL A 263 14.51 -8.08 -14.28
N GLY A 264 13.28 -8.33 -13.86
CA GLY A 264 12.14 -7.44 -14.11
C GLY A 264 11.80 -6.71 -12.81
N ILE A 265 11.70 -5.39 -12.86
CA ILE A 265 11.34 -4.53 -11.74
C ILE A 265 10.00 -3.86 -12.06
N GLU A 266 9.01 -4.04 -11.19
CA GLU A 266 7.68 -3.44 -11.32
C GLU A 266 7.45 -2.36 -10.28
N SER A 267 6.79 -1.27 -10.69
CA SER A 267 6.32 -0.23 -9.79
C SER A 267 4.90 0.21 -10.13
N HIS A 268 4.05 0.29 -9.12
CA HIS A 268 2.70 0.80 -9.23
C HIS A 268 2.66 2.27 -8.81
N LEU A 269 2.25 3.12 -9.75
CA LEU A 269 2.18 4.56 -9.55
C LEU A 269 0.73 5.01 -9.43
N SER A 270 0.46 5.89 -8.48
CA SER A 270 -0.78 6.67 -8.41
C SER A 270 -0.43 8.16 -8.33
N PRO A 271 -1.17 9.05 -9.02
CA PRO A 271 -0.98 10.48 -8.85
C PRO A 271 -1.49 10.95 -7.48
N ASP A 272 -2.50 10.26 -6.95
CA ASP A 272 -3.13 10.50 -5.64
C ASP A 272 -4.00 9.29 -5.28
N HIS A 273 -3.55 8.49 -4.31
CA HIS A 273 -4.23 7.24 -3.98
C HIS A 273 -5.65 7.46 -3.42
N LEU A 274 -5.89 8.52 -2.61
CA LEU A 274 -7.23 8.82 -2.10
C LEU A 274 -8.18 9.13 -3.26
N ALA A 275 -7.76 9.99 -4.19
CA ALA A 275 -8.59 10.35 -5.33
C ALA A 275 -8.88 9.14 -6.23
N ALA A 276 -7.91 8.22 -6.37
CA ALA A 276 -8.05 7.00 -7.14
C ALA A 276 -9.06 6.02 -6.51
N VAL A 277 -9.18 6.00 -5.18
CA VAL A 277 -10.16 5.19 -4.45
C VAL A 277 -11.57 5.77 -4.61
N GLU A 278 -11.70 7.09 -4.49
CA GLU A 278 -13.00 7.75 -4.53
C GLU A 278 -13.56 7.86 -5.95
N ASN A 279 -12.70 8.06 -6.95
CA ASN A 279 -13.11 8.38 -8.32
C ASN A 279 -12.66 7.34 -9.35
N GLY A 280 -11.95 6.29 -8.93
CA GLY A 280 -11.37 5.31 -9.83
C GLY A 280 -10.40 5.95 -10.83
N ARG A 281 -10.63 5.68 -12.12
CA ARG A 281 -9.83 6.23 -13.23
C ARG A 281 -10.41 7.51 -13.84
N ALA A 282 -11.44 8.08 -13.24
CA ALA A 282 -11.99 9.33 -13.74
C ALA A 282 -10.88 10.39 -13.82
N ASP A 283 -10.78 11.06 -14.98
CA ASP A 283 -9.81 12.13 -15.25
C ASP A 283 -8.31 11.74 -15.12
N VAL A 284 -8.01 10.43 -15.14
CA VAL A 284 -6.63 9.93 -15.19
C VAL A 284 -6.13 9.90 -16.63
N ARG A 285 -4.97 10.51 -16.86
CA ARG A 285 -4.21 10.43 -18.11
C ARG A 285 -2.93 9.66 -17.89
N VAL A 286 -2.66 8.73 -18.80
CA VAL A 286 -1.38 8.03 -18.89
C VAL A 286 -0.61 8.54 -20.10
N ASP A 287 0.64 8.91 -19.89
CA ASP A 287 1.58 9.29 -20.93
C ASP A 287 2.84 8.44 -20.79
N GLN A 288 3.47 8.10 -21.91
CA GLN A 288 4.72 7.37 -21.92
C GLN A 288 5.64 7.89 -23.02
N GLY A 289 6.93 7.75 -22.81
CA GLY A 289 7.94 8.12 -23.77
C GLY A 289 9.20 7.29 -23.62
N PRO A 290 10.24 7.59 -24.40
CA PRO A 290 11.48 6.84 -24.34
C PRO A 290 12.13 7.00 -22.96
N GLY A 291 12.16 5.93 -22.16
CA GLY A 291 12.80 5.92 -20.84
C GLY A 291 11.92 6.42 -19.69
N TRP A 292 10.62 6.62 -19.90
CA TRP A 292 9.71 7.03 -18.81
C TRP A 292 8.24 6.70 -19.08
N ALA A 293 7.48 6.58 -17.99
CA ALA A 293 6.03 6.51 -17.99
C ALA A 293 5.47 7.42 -16.89
N ARG A 294 4.31 8.04 -17.13
CA ARG A 294 3.66 8.99 -16.23
C ARG A 294 2.16 8.72 -16.14
N ILE A 295 1.64 8.80 -14.93
CA ILE A 295 0.21 8.88 -14.63
C ILE A 295 -0.10 10.27 -14.04
N GLN A 296 -1.20 10.88 -14.47
CA GLN A 296 -1.59 12.23 -14.09
C GLN A 296 -3.11 12.28 -13.81
N ALA A 297 -3.50 13.00 -12.77
CA ALA A 297 -4.89 13.37 -12.46
C ALA A 297 -4.94 14.85 -12.09
N GLY A 298 -5.60 15.67 -12.92
CA GLY A 298 -5.58 17.13 -12.78
C GLY A 298 -4.15 17.70 -12.80
N LEU A 299 -3.76 18.39 -11.72
CA LEU A 299 -2.43 18.98 -11.53
C LEU A 299 -1.41 18.01 -10.90
N ARG A 300 -1.86 16.84 -10.42
CA ARG A 300 -1.01 15.87 -9.73
C ARG A 300 -0.52 14.82 -10.71
N SER A 301 0.76 14.47 -10.62
CA SER A 301 1.35 13.43 -11.45
C SER A 301 2.43 12.67 -10.72
N SER A 302 2.55 11.40 -11.07
CA SER A 302 3.62 10.50 -10.66
C SER A 302 4.21 9.86 -11.91
N TRP A 303 5.52 9.68 -11.92
CA TRP A 303 6.23 9.13 -13.08
C TRP A 303 7.36 8.22 -12.63
N CYS A 304 7.68 7.25 -13.47
CA CYS A 304 8.84 6.38 -13.35
C CYS A 304 9.72 6.59 -14.58
N GLY A 305 11.02 6.72 -14.35
CA GLY A 305 12.05 6.83 -15.37
C GLY A 305 13.10 5.73 -15.21
N TRP A 306 13.72 5.32 -16.31
CA TRP A 306 14.74 4.27 -16.31
C TRP A 306 15.85 4.54 -17.32
N ASP A 307 17.02 3.95 -17.07
CA ASP A 307 18.16 3.99 -18.00
C ASP A 307 17.89 3.12 -19.23
N ARG A 308 17.76 3.76 -20.40
CA ARG A 308 17.39 3.11 -21.66
C ARG A 308 18.50 2.26 -22.25
N GLU A 309 19.74 2.46 -21.85
CA GLU A 309 20.86 1.65 -22.34
C GLU A 309 20.93 0.32 -21.59
N ALA A 310 20.58 0.34 -20.30
CA ALA A 310 20.60 -0.83 -19.43
C ALA A 310 19.26 -1.58 -19.36
N SER A 311 18.16 -0.95 -19.77
CA SER A 311 16.82 -1.50 -19.53
C SER A 311 15.76 -1.07 -20.56
N ALA A 312 14.69 -1.87 -20.64
CA ALA A 312 13.55 -1.65 -21.52
C ALA A 312 12.24 -1.93 -20.79
N THR A 313 11.16 -1.27 -21.20
CA THR A 313 9.82 -1.59 -20.71
C THR A 313 9.42 -3.00 -21.12
N THR A 314 8.78 -3.72 -20.23
CA THR A 314 8.16 -5.01 -20.55
C THR A 314 6.64 -4.90 -20.51
N ALA A 315 5.96 -5.68 -21.35
CA ALA A 315 4.52 -5.74 -21.37
C ALA A 315 4.04 -6.58 -20.18
N ARG A 316 3.88 -5.95 -19.02
CA ARG A 316 3.18 -6.54 -17.88
C ARG A 316 2.25 -5.54 -17.19
N CYS A 317 1.14 -6.13 -16.74
CA CYS A 317 0.02 -5.59 -15.98
C CYS A 317 -0.92 -4.66 -16.76
N THR A 318 -2.13 -5.19 -17.00
CA THR A 318 -3.34 -4.40 -17.26
C THR A 318 -3.43 -3.29 -16.21
N LEU A 319 -3.71 -2.06 -16.63
CA LEU A 319 -3.96 -0.92 -15.72
C LEU A 319 -4.71 -1.42 -14.48
N ALA A 320 -4.20 -1.08 -13.30
CA ALA A 320 -4.91 -1.29 -12.04
C ALA A 320 -6.00 -0.23 -11.92
N SER A 321 -7.11 -0.51 -11.23
CA SER A 321 -8.23 0.45 -11.14
C SER A 321 -7.84 1.78 -10.49
N HIS A 322 -6.85 1.77 -9.61
CA HIS A 322 -6.39 2.92 -8.82
C HIS A 322 -4.94 3.35 -9.15
N GLY A 323 -4.33 2.86 -10.25
CA GLY A 323 -2.94 3.17 -10.58
C GLY A 323 -2.44 2.66 -11.94
N MET A 324 -1.19 2.99 -12.24
CA MET A 324 -0.47 2.56 -13.45
C MET A 324 0.74 1.70 -13.07
N PRO A 325 0.75 0.41 -13.45
CA PRO A 325 1.96 -0.41 -13.36
C PRO A 325 2.99 0.06 -14.40
N VAL A 326 4.26 0.08 -13.99
CA VAL A 326 5.43 0.30 -14.84
C VAL A 326 6.40 -0.84 -14.58
N ALA A 327 6.56 -1.71 -15.56
CA ALA A 327 7.49 -2.84 -15.50
C ALA A 327 8.68 -2.60 -16.44
N VAL A 328 9.89 -2.74 -15.90
CA VAL A 328 11.15 -2.52 -16.60
C VAL A 328 12.02 -3.76 -16.45
N GLN A 329 12.55 -4.26 -17.55
CA GLN A 329 13.48 -5.38 -17.58
C GLN A 329 14.88 -4.92 -17.94
N GLY A 330 15.88 -5.41 -17.22
CA GLY A 330 17.29 -5.17 -17.48
C GLY A 330 18.15 -6.35 -17.06
N ALA A 331 19.47 -6.20 -17.10
CA ALA A 331 20.42 -7.20 -16.61
C ALA A 331 21.69 -6.52 -16.08
N GLY A 332 22.30 -7.08 -15.04
CA GLY A 332 23.47 -6.48 -14.42
C GLY A 332 23.11 -5.24 -13.59
N HIS A 333 23.68 -4.09 -13.95
CA HIS A 333 23.39 -2.79 -13.35
C HIS A 333 22.22 -2.11 -14.06
N LEU A 334 21.23 -1.61 -13.32
CA LEU A 334 20.20 -0.73 -13.86
C LEU A 334 19.73 0.29 -12.82
N ASP A 335 19.29 1.45 -13.29
CA ASP A 335 18.74 2.50 -12.42
C ASP A 335 17.32 2.87 -12.83
N LEU A 336 16.48 3.06 -11.81
CA LEU A 336 15.12 3.57 -11.93
C LEU A 336 14.91 4.74 -10.99
N VAL A 337 14.04 5.66 -11.36
CA VAL A 337 13.63 6.76 -10.50
C VAL A 337 12.12 6.93 -10.51
N ILE A 338 11.53 7.11 -9.34
CA ILE A 338 10.15 7.55 -9.18
C ILE A 338 10.14 9.00 -8.73
N GLY A 339 9.33 9.82 -9.38
CA GLY A 339 9.16 11.23 -9.05
C GLY A 339 7.72 11.67 -9.13
N THR A 340 7.46 12.85 -8.56
CA THR A 340 6.14 13.50 -8.62
C THR A 340 6.23 14.91 -9.19
N GLY A 341 5.09 15.40 -9.69
CA GLY A 341 4.99 16.68 -10.38
C GLY A 341 5.62 16.66 -11.78
N GLY A 342 6.28 17.75 -12.15
CA GLY A 342 6.85 17.94 -13.48
C GLY A 342 7.85 16.85 -13.88
N LEU A 343 7.64 16.23 -15.04
CA LEU A 343 8.59 15.32 -15.65
C LEU A 343 9.86 16.11 -16.04
N PRO A 344 11.07 15.63 -15.72
CA PRO A 344 12.30 16.24 -16.18
C PRO A 344 12.34 16.31 -17.71
N ARG A 345 12.96 17.35 -18.27
CA ARG A 345 13.15 17.46 -19.73
C ARG A 345 13.92 16.27 -20.30
N ARG A 346 14.82 15.70 -19.49
CA ARG A 346 15.73 14.60 -19.82
C ARG A 346 15.88 13.68 -18.62
N VAL A 347 15.27 12.50 -18.69
CA VAL A 347 15.26 11.51 -17.59
C VAL A 347 16.63 10.85 -17.42
N ASP A 348 17.36 10.65 -18.51
CA ASP A 348 18.75 10.19 -18.52
C ASP A 348 19.68 11.13 -17.74
N ALA A 349 19.54 12.44 -17.96
CA ALA A 349 20.31 13.45 -17.22
C ALA A 349 19.93 13.49 -15.73
N GLU A 350 18.65 13.29 -15.40
CA GLU A 350 18.20 13.22 -14.01
C GLU A 350 18.74 11.98 -13.29
N LEU A 351 18.70 10.81 -13.93
CA LEU A 351 19.29 9.58 -13.40
C LEU A 351 20.79 9.73 -13.16
N ALA A 352 21.53 10.30 -14.11
CA ALA A 352 22.97 10.55 -13.96
C ALA A 352 23.26 11.46 -12.76
N ARG A 353 22.50 12.57 -12.62
CA ARG A 353 22.62 13.50 -11.48
C ARG A 353 22.36 12.81 -10.14
N LEU A 354 21.32 11.98 -10.06
CA LEU A 354 20.97 11.26 -8.83
C LEU A 354 22.02 10.19 -8.49
N ARG A 355 22.55 9.50 -9.50
CA ARG A 355 23.63 8.51 -9.36
C ARG A 355 24.93 9.14 -8.85
N GLU A 356 25.32 10.30 -9.39
CA GLU A 356 26.48 11.05 -8.93
C GLU A 356 26.37 11.40 -7.44
N ARG A 357 25.21 11.88 -7.00
CA ARG A 357 24.94 12.16 -5.57
C ARG A 357 25.03 10.92 -4.71
N LEU A 358 24.45 9.82 -5.17
CA LEU A 358 24.50 8.54 -4.46
C LEU A 358 25.96 8.08 -4.22
N HIS A 359 26.82 8.22 -5.23
CA HIS A 359 28.23 7.83 -5.14
C HIS A 359 29.07 8.83 -4.35
N ALA A 360 28.80 10.13 -4.45
CA ALA A 360 29.48 11.14 -3.64
C ALA A 360 29.27 10.90 -2.15
N ALA A 361 28.04 10.56 -1.74
CA ALA A 361 27.73 10.16 -0.37
C ALA A 361 28.43 8.85 0.06
N ALA A 362 28.79 7.97 -0.88
CA ALA A 362 29.50 6.72 -0.57
C ALA A 362 30.98 6.96 -0.19
N LEU A 363 31.55 8.07 -0.64
CA LEU A 363 32.95 8.45 -0.37
C LEU A 363 33.12 9.19 0.97
N LEU A 364 32.03 9.60 1.61
CA LEU A 364 32.03 10.33 2.89
C LEU A 364 31.69 9.45 4.10
N GLY A 365 31.46 8.14 3.91
CA GLY A 365 31.34 7.19 5.00
C GLY A 365 32.61 7.18 5.87
N PRO A 366 32.52 6.89 7.19
CA PRO A 366 33.66 7.00 8.07
C PRO A 366 34.79 6.11 7.55
N VAL A 367 35.92 6.75 7.25
CA VAL A 367 37.22 6.08 7.23
C VAL A 367 37.33 5.45 8.61
N THR A 368 37.14 4.14 8.68
CA THR A 368 37.60 3.39 9.83
C THR A 368 39.11 3.59 9.87
N ASP A 369 39.53 4.55 10.69
CA ASP A 369 40.92 4.66 11.11
C ASP A 369 41.25 3.35 11.80
N GLY A 370 41.78 2.42 11.01
CA GLY A 370 42.49 1.25 11.46
C GLY A 370 43.73 1.72 12.20
N ALA A 371 43.55 2.03 13.48
CA ALA A 371 44.63 2.22 14.43
C ALA A 371 44.23 1.60 15.77
N ARG A 372 44.46 0.29 15.89
CA ARG A 372 45.27 -0.33 16.96
C ARG A 372 45.51 -1.81 16.71
#